data_AF-A0A3B8HW60-F1
#
_entry.id   AF-A0A3B8HW60-F1
#
_cell.length_a   1.000
_cell.length_b   1.000
_cell.length_c   1.000
_cell.angle_alpha   90.00
_cell.angle_beta   90.00
_cell.angle_gamma   90.00
#
_symmetry.space_group_name_H-M   'P 1'
#
loop_
_entity.id
_entity.type
_entity.pdbx_description
1 polymer ?
#
loop_
_entity_poly.entity_id
_entity_poly.type
_entity_poly.pdbx_seq_one_letter_code
_entity_poly.pdbx_strand_id
1 'polypeptide(L)'
;MSHRMNIHHTLWFRETEHQLGMKQALDILEEVTQQSSRIEMQRLAKALGVELENGIPKPLLDLPREKLLELAAEIGKNWLAMDGLWFQAVEKAYGMNDAKRCNDSCWHRFSQVEAHMIKSFLGLPERPGLAGLKQALGFRLYSRVNVQSIIDESPTSIIFQMN
;
A
#
# COMPACT_ATOMS: atom_id res chain seq x y z
N MET A 1 -12.76 15.37 4.92
CA MET A 1 -13.64 14.39 4.23
C MET A 1 -12.87 13.14 3.84
N SER A 2 -11.82 13.24 3.00
CA SER A 2 -11.00 12.09 2.55
C SER A 2 -10.49 11.18 3.69
N HIS A 3 -9.97 11.73 4.79
CA HIS A 3 -9.54 10.92 5.94
C HIS A 3 -10.64 10.00 6.51
N ARG A 4 -11.86 10.52 6.68
CA ARG A 4 -13.02 9.73 7.17
C ARG A 4 -13.44 8.66 6.16
N MET A 5 -13.32 8.95 4.87
CA MET A 5 -13.59 8.01 3.79
C MET A 5 -12.61 6.83 3.84
N ASN A 6 -11.31 7.11 3.99
CA ASN A 6 -10.28 6.07 4.12
C ASN A 6 -10.51 5.19 5.36
N ILE A 7 -10.83 5.80 6.51
CA ILE A 7 -11.21 5.04 7.72
C ILE A 7 -12.42 4.14 7.44
N HIS A 8 -13.48 4.68 6.85
CA HIS A 8 -14.69 3.91 6.54
C HIS A 8 -14.42 2.77 5.57
N HIS A 9 -13.61 2.99 4.53
CA HIS A 9 -13.18 1.94 3.60
C HIS A 9 -12.42 0.82 4.32
N THR A 10 -11.47 1.18 5.20
CA THR A 10 -10.74 0.20 6.02
C THR A 10 -11.68 -0.53 6.98
N LEU A 11 -12.66 0.14 7.58
CA LEU A 11 -13.66 -0.51 8.45
C LEU A 11 -14.50 -1.53 7.69
N TRP A 12 -14.94 -1.22 6.46
CA TRP A 12 -15.62 -2.19 5.59
C TRP A 12 -14.76 -3.41 5.29
N PHE A 13 -13.48 -3.20 4.95
CA PHE A 13 -12.54 -4.30 4.73
C PHE A 13 -12.37 -5.15 5.99
N ARG A 14 -12.18 -4.52 7.15
CA ARG A 14 -12.01 -5.20 8.44
C ARG A 14 -13.23 -6.02 8.84
N GLU A 15 -14.44 -5.50 8.60
CA GLU A 15 -15.68 -6.22 8.87
C GLU A 15 -15.86 -7.38 7.88
N THR A 16 -15.56 -7.18 6.60
CA THR A 16 -15.60 -8.24 5.59
C THR A 16 -14.62 -9.38 5.94
N GLU A 17 -13.41 -9.04 6.37
CA GLU A 17 -12.44 -10.02 6.86
C GLU A 17 -12.96 -10.78 8.09
N HIS A 18 -13.60 -10.07 9.03
CA HIS A 18 -14.15 -10.68 10.24
C HIS A 18 -15.27 -11.68 9.93
N GLN A 19 -16.17 -11.33 9.00
CA GLN A 19 -17.36 -12.12 8.67
C GLN A 19 -17.08 -13.24 7.66
N LEU A 20 -16.26 -12.98 6.64
CA LEU A 20 -16.08 -13.86 5.48
C LEU A 20 -14.68 -14.48 5.39
N GLY A 21 -13.74 -14.03 6.22
CA GLY A 21 -12.35 -14.45 6.19
C GLY A 21 -11.47 -13.60 5.26
N MET A 22 -10.16 -13.66 5.49
CA MET A 22 -9.17 -12.82 4.80
C MET A 22 -9.14 -13.02 3.29
N LYS A 23 -9.19 -14.27 2.81
CA LYS A 23 -9.11 -14.54 1.37
C LYS A 23 -10.26 -13.85 0.62
N GLN A 24 -11.49 -14.07 1.07
CA GLN A 24 -12.68 -13.44 0.48
C GLN A 24 -12.63 -11.92 0.59
N ALA A 25 -12.16 -11.39 1.73
CA ALA A 25 -12.01 -9.96 1.92
C ALA A 25 -10.99 -9.33 0.95
N LEU A 26 -9.87 -10.00 0.65
CA LEU A 26 -8.88 -9.54 -0.33
C LEU A 26 -9.42 -9.57 -1.76
N ASP A 27 -10.10 -10.67 -2.13
CA ASP A 27 -10.74 -10.82 -3.45
C ASP A 27 -11.76 -9.68 -3.68
N ILE A 28 -12.58 -9.35 -2.67
CA ILE A 28 -13.55 -8.23 -2.72
C ILE A 28 -12.85 -6.86 -2.70
N LEU A 29 -11.81 -6.70 -1.87
CA LEU A 29 -11.06 -5.44 -1.76
C LEU A 29 -10.47 -5.04 -3.12
N GLU A 30 -9.93 -6.00 -3.87
CA GLU A 30 -9.39 -5.76 -5.20
C GLU A 30 -10.45 -5.22 -6.16
N GLU A 31 -11.61 -5.88 -6.24
CA GLU A 31 -12.73 -5.44 -7.07
C GLU A 31 -13.19 -4.02 -6.68
N VAL A 32 -13.43 -3.80 -5.39
CA VAL A 32 -13.92 -2.52 -4.87
C VAL A 32 -12.92 -1.41 -5.11
N THR A 33 -11.62 -1.65 -4.91
CA THR A 33 -10.55 -0.65 -5.09
C THR A 33 -10.42 -0.22 -6.55
N GLN A 34 -10.52 -1.15 -7.50
CA GLN A 34 -10.49 -0.82 -8.93
C GLN A 34 -11.69 0.06 -9.34
N GLN A 35 -12.87 -0.26 -8.84
CA GLN A 35 -14.08 0.52 -9.15
C GLN A 35 -14.09 1.88 -8.45
N SER A 36 -13.77 1.92 -7.15
CA SER A 36 -13.80 3.14 -6.33
C SER A 36 -12.77 4.16 -6.80
N SER A 37 -11.53 3.75 -7.07
CA SER A 37 -10.47 4.64 -7.57
C SER A 37 -10.86 5.30 -8.90
N ARG A 38 -11.46 4.53 -9.82
CA ARG A 38 -11.96 5.07 -11.10
C ARG A 38 -13.07 6.10 -10.89
N ILE A 39 -14.04 5.81 -10.03
CA ILE A 39 -15.15 6.73 -9.72
C ILE A 39 -14.63 8.00 -9.05
N GLU A 40 -13.73 7.87 -8.08
CA GLU A 40 -13.12 8.99 -7.37
C GLU A 40 -12.34 9.90 -8.31
N MET A 41 -11.47 9.33 -9.15
CA MET A 41 -10.69 10.10 -10.12
C MET A 41 -11.59 10.79 -11.16
N GLN A 42 -12.62 10.11 -11.68
CA GLN A 42 -13.59 10.72 -12.60
C GLN A 42 -14.32 11.91 -11.98
N ARG A 43 -14.79 11.77 -10.74
CA ARG A 43 -15.48 12.85 -10.03
C ARG A 43 -14.55 14.02 -9.73
N LEU A 44 -13.34 13.73 -9.26
CA LEU A 44 -12.34 14.75 -8.93
C LEU A 44 -11.90 15.51 -10.18
N ALA A 45 -11.58 14.80 -11.25
CA ALA A 45 -11.17 15.38 -12.52
C ALA A 45 -12.28 16.26 -13.12
N LYS A 46 -13.53 15.78 -13.12
CA LYS A 46 -14.69 16.59 -13.54
C LYS A 46 -14.84 17.86 -12.71
N ALA A 47 -14.70 17.76 -11.38
CA ALA A 47 -14.84 18.90 -10.47
C ALA A 47 -13.72 19.93 -10.65
N LEU A 48 -12.51 19.49 -10.98
CA LEU A 48 -11.33 20.34 -11.16
C LEU A 48 -11.13 20.79 -12.62
N GLY A 49 -11.95 20.32 -13.57
CA GLY A 49 -11.77 20.60 -15.00
C GLY A 49 -10.49 19.98 -15.58
N VAL A 50 -10.04 18.85 -15.04
CA VAL A 50 -8.83 18.14 -15.44
C VAL A 50 -9.17 17.00 -16.40
N GLU A 51 -8.41 16.84 -17.47
CA GLU A 51 -8.52 15.71 -18.40
C GLU A 51 -7.98 14.42 -17.75
N LEU A 52 -8.68 13.30 -17.97
CA LEU A 52 -8.20 11.98 -17.60
C LEU A 52 -7.72 11.23 -18.85
N GLU A 53 -6.60 10.56 -18.74
CA GLU A 53 -6.12 9.59 -19.72
C GLU A 53 -5.88 8.25 -19.01
N ASN A 54 -6.52 7.18 -19.50
CA ASN A 54 -6.51 5.85 -18.87
C ASN A 54 -6.87 5.84 -17.37
N GLY A 55 -7.74 6.77 -16.94
CA GLY A 55 -8.16 6.92 -15.54
C GLY A 55 -7.20 7.71 -14.64
N ILE A 56 -6.10 8.24 -15.19
CA ILE A 56 -5.11 9.04 -14.48
C ILE A 56 -5.24 10.51 -14.93
N PRO A 57 -5.18 11.49 -14.01
CA PRO A 57 -5.09 12.90 -14.37
C PRO A 57 -3.92 13.19 -15.30
N LYS A 58 -4.21 13.75 -16.48
CA LYS A 58 -3.20 14.08 -17.49
C LYS A 58 -2.04 14.94 -16.96
N PRO A 59 -2.25 15.94 -16.08
CA PRO A 59 -1.14 16.66 -15.46
C PRO A 59 -0.16 15.80 -14.68
N LEU A 60 -0.58 14.64 -14.15
CA LEU A 60 0.34 13.68 -13.52
C LEU A 60 1.11 12.87 -14.57
N LEU A 61 0.48 12.51 -15.70
CA LEU A 61 1.15 11.80 -16.79
C LEU A 61 2.20 12.65 -17.50
N ASP A 62 1.98 13.96 -17.56
CA ASP A 62 2.89 14.92 -18.17
C ASP A 62 4.11 15.26 -17.27
N LEU A 63 4.14 14.77 -16.02
CA LEU A 63 5.28 15.01 -15.13
C LEU A 63 6.53 14.24 -15.61
N PRO A 64 7.73 14.83 -15.52
CA PRO A 64 8.96 14.10 -15.78
C PRO A 64 9.12 12.99 -14.75
N ARG A 65 9.78 11.90 -15.17
CA ARG A 65 9.98 10.69 -14.35
C ARG A 65 10.55 11.01 -12.97
N GLU A 66 11.47 11.95 -12.89
CA GLU A 66 12.12 12.36 -11.64
C GLU A 66 11.10 12.93 -10.64
N LYS A 67 10.11 13.70 -11.14
CA LYS A 67 9.04 14.27 -10.30
C LYS A 67 8.03 13.22 -9.86
N LEU A 68 7.74 12.22 -10.71
CA LEU A 68 6.91 11.08 -10.31
C LEU A 68 7.58 10.26 -9.21
N LEU A 69 8.89 10.06 -9.30
CA LEU A 69 9.67 9.37 -8.26
C LEU A 69 9.74 10.17 -6.96
N GLU A 70 9.93 11.48 -7.05
CA GLU A 70 9.87 12.39 -5.90
C GLU A 70 8.50 12.34 -5.22
N LEU A 71 7.42 12.42 -6.00
CA LEU A 71 6.05 12.32 -5.49
C LEU A 71 5.81 10.99 -4.77
N ALA A 72 6.24 9.87 -5.36
CA ALA A 72 6.12 8.55 -4.73
C ALA A 72 6.91 8.47 -3.41
N ALA A 73 8.10 9.09 -3.34
CA ALA A 73 8.90 9.16 -2.12
C ALA A 73 8.22 9.98 -1.02
N GLU A 74 7.65 11.15 -1.36
CA GLU A 74 6.91 11.97 -0.39
C GLU A 74 5.64 11.27 0.12
N ILE A 75 4.94 10.52 -0.72
CA ILE A 75 3.81 9.68 -0.28
C ILE A 75 4.29 8.60 0.70
N GLY A 76 5.41 7.94 0.43
CA GLY A 76 6.02 6.96 1.34
C GLY A 76 6.42 7.56 2.69
N LYS A 77 7.01 8.76 2.70
CA LYS A 77 7.37 9.48 3.94
C LYS A 77 6.14 9.88 4.75
N ASN A 78 5.08 10.36 4.08
CA ASN A 78 3.81 10.69 4.74
C ASN A 78 3.21 9.46 5.42
N TRP A 79 3.25 8.31 4.74
CA TRP A 79 2.81 7.05 5.32
C TRP A 79 3.62 6.68 6.58
N LEU A 80 4.96 6.73 6.51
CA LEU A 80 5.82 6.43 7.68
C LEU A 80 5.54 7.37 8.85
N ALA A 81 5.38 8.66 8.58
CA ALA A 81 5.06 9.64 9.61
C ALA A 81 3.72 9.32 10.29
N MET A 82 2.68 8.93 9.53
CA MET A 82 1.40 8.51 10.09
C MET A 82 1.51 7.25 10.97
N ASP A 83 2.30 6.26 10.55
CA ASP A 83 2.54 5.04 11.32
C ASP A 83 3.19 5.36 12.68
N GLY A 84 4.23 6.21 12.66
CA GLY A 84 4.89 6.69 13.88
C GLY A 84 3.96 7.50 14.80
N LEU A 85 3.09 8.35 14.25
CA LEU A 85 2.11 9.11 15.04
C LEU A 85 1.10 8.20 15.75
N TRP A 86 0.63 7.13 15.08
CA TRP A 86 -0.23 6.13 15.72
C TRP A 86 0.50 5.41 16.85
N PHE A 87 1.72 4.96 16.60
CA PHE A 87 2.52 4.28 17.61
C PHE A 87 2.71 5.16 18.85
N GLN A 88 3.19 6.40 18.66
CA GLN A 88 3.43 7.35 19.74
C GLN A 88 2.16 7.72 20.51
N ALA A 89 1.02 7.86 19.82
CA ALA A 89 -0.24 8.17 20.47
C ALA A 89 -0.70 7.04 21.41
N VAL A 90 -0.61 5.78 20.96
CA VAL A 90 -0.94 4.61 21.79
C VAL A 90 0.06 4.45 22.92
N GLU A 91 1.36 4.58 22.64
CA GLU A 91 2.42 4.46 23.65
C GLU A 91 2.24 5.50 24.75
N LYS A 92 1.96 6.76 24.39
CA LYS A 92 1.75 7.82 25.36
C LYS A 92 0.53 7.58 26.26
N ALA A 93 -0.54 6.98 25.72
CA ALA A 93 -1.79 6.78 26.44
C ALA A 93 -1.82 5.48 27.26
N TYR A 94 -1.17 4.42 26.77
CA TYR A 94 -1.32 3.04 27.28
C TYR A 94 0.02 2.30 27.47
N GLY A 95 1.14 2.88 27.05
CA GLY A 95 2.48 2.31 27.20
C GLY A 95 2.94 1.45 26.02
N MET A 96 4.23 1.11 26.06
CA MET A 96 4.95 0.42 24.99
C MET A 96 4.32 -0.92 24.58
N ASN A 97 3.85 -1.72 25.53
CA ASN A 97 3.29 -3.05 25.24
C ASN A 97 2.04 -2.96 24.35
N ASP A 98 1.15 -2.01 24.64
CA ASP A 98 -0.06 -1.82 23.86
C ASP A 98 0.26 -1.21 22.48
N ALA A 99 1.22 -0.29 22.40
CA ALA A 99 1.70 0.26 21.13
C ALA A 99 2.25 -0.82 20.21
N LYS A 100 3.15 -1.68 20.71
CA LYS A 100 3.70 -2.82 19.96
C LYS A 100 2.61 -3.81 19.55
N ARG A 101 1.71 -4.18 20.47
CA ARG A 101 0.62 -5.12 20.14
C ARG A 101 -0.28 -4.59 19.02
N CYS A 102 -0.65 -3.31 19.09
CA CYS A 102 -1.44 -2.65 18.05
C CYS A 102 -0.69 -2.59 16.71
N ASN A 103 0.58 -2.18 16.74
CA ASN A 103 1.46 -2.15 15.57
C ASN A 103 1.58 -3.51 14.90
N ASP A 104 1.98 -4.54 15.64
CA ASP A 104 2.24 -5.87 15.10
C ASP A 104 0.96 -6.51 14.54
N SER A 105 -0.18 -6.27 15.21
CA SER A 105 -1.49 -6.73 14.73
C SER A 105 -1.94 -6.01 13.46
N CYS A 106 -1.64 -4.72 13.33
CA CYS A 106 -1.88 -3.93 12.12
C CYS A 106 -1.04 -4.49 10.96
N TRP A 107 0.26 -4.62 11.17
CA TRP A 107 1.20 -5.13 10.17
C TRP A 107 0.89 -6.55 9.71
N HIS A 108 0.48 -7.43 10.61
CA HIS A 108 0.06 -8.79 10.25
C HIS A 108 -1.07 -8.81 9.21
N ARG A 109 -2.02 -7.88 9.30
CA ARG A 109 -3.14 -7.74 8.35
C ARG A 109 -2.72 -6.98 7.11
N PHE A 110 -2.10 -5.82 7.30
CA PHE A 110 -1.72 -4.94 6.20
C PHE A 110 -0.72 -5.61 5.25
N SER A 111 0.20 -6.44 5.73
CA SER A 111 1.17 -7.12 4.86
C SER A 111 0.49 -8.05 3.85
N GLN A 112 -0.65 -8.66 4.21
CA GLN A 112 -1.43 -9.50 3.29
C GLN A 112 -2.14 -8.65 2.23
N VAL A 113 -2.69 -7.50 2.64
CA VAL A 113 -3.29 -6.51 1.73
C VAL A 113 -2.26 -5.98 0.74
N GLU A 114 -1.11 -5.51 1.25
CA GLU A 114 -0.01 -4.99 0.42
C GLU A 114 0.48 -6.05 -0.57
N ALA A 115 0.73 -7.28 -0.11
CA ALA A 115 1.16 -8.37 -0.98
C ALA A 115 0.13 -8.71 -2.06
N HIS A 116 -1.16 -8.79 -1.70
CA HIS A 116 -2.25 -9.07 -2.65
C HIS A 116 -2.33 -7.99 -3.73
N MET A 117 -2.34 -6.72 -3.33
CA MET A 117 -2.43 -5.59 -4.25
C MET A 117 -1.21 -5.49 -5.17
N ILE A 118 0.00 -5.69 -4.63
CA ILE A 118 1.24 -5.71 -5.44
C ILE A 118 1.23 -6.87 -6.44
N LYS A 119 0.82 -8.07 -6.00
CA LYS A 119 0.74 -9.26 -6.84
C LYS A 119 -0.23 -9.05 -8.01
N SER A 120 -1.42 -8.50 -7.74
CA SER A 120 -2.40 -8.15 -8.76
C SER A 120 -1.87 -7.08 -9.72
N PHE A 121 -1.31 -5.99 -9.19
CA PHE A 121 -0.74 -4.90 -9.99
C PHE A 121 0.35 -5.37 -10.95
N LEU A 122 1.21 -6.29 -10.50
CA LEU A 122 2.30 -6.86 -11.30
C LEU A 122 1.86 -8.05 -12.18
N GLY A 123 0.62 -8.52 -12.06
CA GLY A 123 0.15 -9.72 -12.76
C GLY A 123 0.93 -10.99 -12.41
N LEU A 124 1.42 -11.09 -11.17
CA LEU A 124 2.25 -12.23 -10.75
C LEU A 124 1.40 -13.50 -10.57
N PRO A 125 1.89 -14.68 -11.01
CA PRO A 125 1.19 -15.94 -10.82
C PRO A 125 1.15 -16.35 -9.34
N GLU A 126 0.37 -17.39 -9.02
CA GLU A 126 0.21 -17.88 -7.64
C GLU A 126 1.54 -18.23 -6.95
N ARG A 127 2.49 -18.75 -7.71
CA ARG A 127 3.82 -19.14 -7.23
C ARG A 127 4.89 -18.48 -8.10
N PRO A 128 5.19 -17.18 -7.88
CA PRO A 128 6.03 -16.42 -8.80
C PRO A 128 7.54 -16.57 -8.51
N GLY A 129 7.89 -17.38 -7.50
CA GLY A 129 9.27 -17.69 -7.12
C GLY A 129 10.06 -16.46 -6.67
N LEU A 130 11.40 -16.60 -6.61
CA LEU A 130 12.29 -15.51 -6.22
C LEU A 130 12.24 -14.34 -7.20
N ALA A 131 12.08 -14.60 -8.50
CA ALA A 131 12.00 -13.55 -9.51
C ALA A 131 10.82 -12.61 -9.29
N GLY A 132 9.63 -13.15 -8.99
CA GLY A 132 8.47 -12.33 -8.64
C GLY A 132 8.59 -11.70 -7.27
N LEU A 133 9.17 -12.39 -6.28
CA LEU A 133 9.42 -11.82 -4.95
C LEU A 133 10.29 -10.56 -5.03
N LYS A 134 11.38 -10.62 -5.81
CA LYS A 134 12.27 -9.46 -6.02
C LYS A 134 11.55 -8.26 -6.62
N GLN A 135 10.67 -8.50 -7.60
CA GLN A 135 9.83 -7.45 -8.17
C GLN A 135 8.91 -6.87 -7.11
N ALA A 136 8.15 -7.73 -6.41
CA ALA A 136 7.18 -7.30 -5.41
C ALA A 136 7.80 -6.47 -4.26
N LEU A 137 9.00 -6.83 -3.80
CA LEU A 137 9.71 -6.07 -2.76
C LEU A 137 9.95 -4.61 -3.14
N GLY A 138 10.14 -4.33 -4.43
CA GLY A 138 10.29 -2.96 -4.96
C GLY A 138 9.02 -2.11 -4.93
N PHE A 139 7.85 -2.71 -4.69
CA PHE A 139 6.56 -2.01 -4.63
C PHE A 139 5.99 -1.86 -3.22
N ARG A 140 6.66 -2.40 -2.20
CA ARG A 140 6.27 -2.18 -0.80
C ARG A 140 6.40 -0.71 -0.43
N LEU A 141 5.59 -0.21 0.49
CA LEU A 141 5.63 1.19 0.93
C LEU A 141 7.03 1.63 1.40
N TYR A 142 7.78 0.73 2.02
CA TYR A 142 9.15 0.97 2.47
C TYR A 142 10.17 1.16 1.34
N SER A 143 9.90 0.69 0.11
CA SER A 143 10.87 0.71 -0.99
C SER A 143 11.26 2.11 -1.44
N ARG A 144 10.43 3.12 -1.10
CA ARG A 144 10.69 4.53 -1.40
C ARG A 144 11.23 5.31 -0.21
N VAL A 145 11.28 4.69 0.96
CA VAL A 145 11.75 5.30 2.21
C VAL A 145 13.18 4.89 2.51
N ASN A 146 13.50 3.62 2.33
CA ASN A 146 14.83 3.06 2.63
C ASN A 146 15.60 2.76 1.35
N VAL A 147 16.93 2.82 1.43
CA VAL A 147 17.78 2.24 0.39
C VAL A 147 17.74 0.73 0.55
N GLN A 148 17.38 0.00 -0.51
CA GLN A 148 17.23 -1.44 -0.44
C GLN A 148 18.18 -2.14 -1.40
N SER A 149 18.81 -3.22 -0.95
CA SER A 149 19.60 -4.11 -1.79
C SER A 149 19.07 -5.53 -1.70
N ILE A 150 19.09 -6.23 -2.83
CA ILE A 150 18.79 -7.66 -2.91
C ILE A 150 20.03 -8.35 -3.46
N ILE A 151 20.57 -9.29 -2.70
CA ILE A 151 21.73 -10.10 -3.06
C ILE A 151 21.25 -11.53 -3.29
N ASP A 152 21.59 -12.10 -4.44
CA ASP A 152 21.41 -13.52 -4.69
C ASP A 152 22.44 -14.31 -3.89
N GLU A 153 21.97 -15.06 -2.89
CA GLU A 153 22.83 -15.90 -2.05
C GLU A 153 22.93 -17.32 -2.64
N SER A 154 21.83 -17.85 -3.17
CA SER A 154 21.78 -19.16 -3.80
C SER A 154 20.63 -19.25 -4.82
N PRO A 155 20.50 -20.36 -5.57
CA PRO A 155 19.35 -20.58 -6.45
C PRO A 155 17.98 -20.55 -5.74
N THR A 156 17.94 -20.73 -4.41
CA THR A 156 16.70 -20.79 -3.62
C THR A 156 16.65 -19.78 -2.48
N SER A 157 17.61 -18.86 -2.37
CA SER A 157 17.62 -17.82 -1.32
C SER A 157 18.14 -16.48 -1.81
N ILE A 158 17.61 -15.42 -1.19
CA ILE A 158 18.09 -14.04 -1.36
C ILE A 158 18.35 -13.44 0.01
N ILE A 159 19.31 -12.52 0.09
CA ILE A 159 19.48 -11.62 1.23
C ILE A 159 18.87 -10.27 0.84
N PHE A 160 17.87 -9.84 1.60
CA PHE A 160 17.25 -8.52 1.46
C PHE A 160 17.72 -7.61 2.58
N GLN A 161 18.32 -6.47 2.23
CA GLN A 161 18.88 -5.52 3.20
C GLN A 161 18.14 -4.18 3.09
N MET A 162 17.83 -3.62 4.26
CA MET A 162 17.45 -2.21 4.43
C MET A 162 18.72 -1.48 4.86
N ASN A 163 19.22 -0.58 4.01
CA ASN A 163 20.47 0.16 4.21
C ASN A 163 20.21 1.60 4.67
#